data_AF-A0A7X0F209-F1
#
_entry.id   AF-A0A7X0F209-F1
#
_cell.length_a   1.000
_cell.length_b   1.000
_cell.length_c   1.000
_cell.angle_alpha   90.00
_cell.angle_beta   90.00
_cell.angle_gamma   90.00
#
_symmetry.space_group_name_H-M   'P 1'
#
loop_
_entity.id
_entity.type
_entity.pdbx_description
1 polymer ?
#
loop_
_entity_poly.entity_id
_entity_poly.type
_entity_poly.pdbx_seq_one_letter_code
_entity_poly.pdbx_strand_id
1 'polypeptide(L)' 'MEIVIALAFSAAVLFGADRLLLWLERRGHVHWRRTGRRRDLSQEPTARLDTMLSEHARR' A
#
# COMPACT_ATOMS: atom_id res chain seq x y z
N MET A 1 26.76 0.89 23.87
CA MET A 1 25.33 0.85 24.29
C MET A 1 24.53 1.97 23.63
N GLU A 2 25.02 3.22 23.63
CA GLU A 2 24.32 4.36 23.01
C GLU A 2 24.04 4.21 21.50
N ILE A 3 24.97 3.63 20.73
CA ILE A 3 24.77 3.42 19.28
C ILE A 3 23.57 2.51 19.00
N VAL A 4 23.37 1.48 19.82
CA VAL A 4 22.24 0.55 19.67
C VAL A 4 20.92 1.27 19.95
N ILE A 5 20.90 2.14 20.97
CA ILE A 5 19.74 2.95 21.31
C ILE A 5 19.44 3.95 20.19
N ALA A 6 20.46 4.63 19.69
CA ALA A 6 20.32 5.58 18.59
C ALA A 6 19.80 4.91 17.31
N LEU A 7 20.31 3.72 16.97
CA LEU A 7 19.84 2.95 15.82
C LEU A 7 18.40 2.45 16.00
N ALA A 8 18.06 1.93 17.19
CA ALA A 8 16.70 1.47 17.49
C ALA A 8 15.70 2.65 17.45
N PHE A 9 16.07 3.79 18.02
CA PHE A 9 15.24 5.00 18.00
C PHE A 9 15.06 5.52 16.57
N SER A 10 16.14 5.58 15.78
CA SER A 10 16.07 5.99 14.38
C SER A 10 15.16 5.06 13.56
N ALA A 11 15.29 3.75 13.75
CA ALA A 11 14.44 2.76 13.09
C ALA A 11 12.96 2.90 13.50
N ALA A 12 12.69 3.11 14.79
CA ALA A 12 11.33 3.30 15.30
C ALA A 12 10.68 4.57 14.73
N VAL A 13 11.42 5.69 14.70
CA VAL A 13 10.95 6.95 14.10
C VAL A 13 10.68 6.78 12.61
N LEU A 14 11.60 6.14 11.87
CA LEU A 14 11.43 5.92 10.44
C LEU A 14 10.21 5.03 10.14
N PHE A 15 10.02 3.97 10.92
CA PHE A 15 8.87 3.08 10.79
C PHE A 15 7.54 3.79 11.14
N GLY A 16 7.54 4.63 12.17
CA GLY A 16 6.39 5.46 12.53
C GLY A 16 6.02 6.46 11.45
N ALA A 17 7.01 7.15 10.88
CA ALA A 17 6.82 8.09 9.79
C ALA A 17 6.28 7.40 8.52
N ASP A 18 6.82 6.24 8.16
CA ASP A 18 6.37 5.44 7.00
C ASP A 18 4.91 4.98 7.19
N ARG A 19 4.57 4.45 8.38
CA ARG A 19 3.20 4.04 8.71
C ARG A 19 2.22 5.22 8.74
N LEU A 20 2.64 6.36 9.26
CA LEU A 20 1.83 7.58 9.28
C LEU A 20 1.59 8.11 7.85
N LEU A 21 2.62 8.07 7.00
CA LEU A 21 2.51 8.45 5.60
C LEU A 21 1.53 7.54 4.84
N LEU A 22 1.63 6.22 5.05
CA LEU A 22 0.69 5.25 4.47
C LEU A 22 -0.74 5.45 5.00
N TRP A 23 -0.90 5.81 6.28
CA TRP A 23 -2.20 6.11 6.85
C TRP A 23 -2.80 7.39 6.28
N LEU A 24 -1.99 8.44 6.09
CA LEU A 24 -2.38 9.69 5.41
C LEU A 24 -2.76 9.44 3.95
N GLU A 25 -2.05 8.56 3.25
CA GLU A 25 -2.39 8.11 1.89
C GLU A 25 -3.76 7.40 1.88
N ARG A 26 -4.00 6.45 2.79
CA ARG A 26 -5.30 5.75 2.91
C ARG A 26 -6.46 6.67 3.23
N ARG A 27 -6.22 7.74 3.98
CA ARG A 27 -7.21 8.76 4.33
C ARG A 27 -7.43 9.80 3.21
N GLY A 28 -6.68 9.71 2.11
CA GLY A 28 -6.85 10.56 0.93
C GLY A 28 -6.32 12.00 1.07
N HIS A 29 -5.70 12.34 2.20
CA HIS A 29 -5.23 13.71 2.46
C HIS A 29 -3.90 14.05 1.75
N VAL A 30 -3.13 13.04 1.39
CA VAL A 30 -1.76 13.23 0.87
C VAL A 30 -1.58 12.38 -0.39
N HIS A 31 -1.82 12.99 -1.56
CA HIS A 31 -1.53 12.42 -2.88
C HIS A 31 -0.03 12.57 -3.21
N TRP A 32 0.86 11.91 -2.47
CA TRP A 32 2.29 12.27 -2.57
C TRP A 32 3.04 11.65 -3.75
N ARG A 33 2.71 10.44 -4.25
CA ARG A 33 3.63 9.80 -5.22
C ARG A 33 3.15 8.65 -6.09
N ARG A 34 1.90 8.63 -6.56
CA ARG A 34 1.47 7.63 -7.57
C ARG A 34 0.54 8.17 -8.66
N THR A 35 0.96 9.22 -9.35
CA THR A 35 0.32 9.66 -10.61
C THR A 35 0.73 8.81 -11.83
N GLY A 36 1.40 7.65 -11.65
CA GLY A 36 1.91 6.88 -12.81
C GLY A 36 1.86 5.35 -12.76
N ARG A 37 1.49 4.68 -11.64
CA ARG A 37 1.55 3.20 -11.65
C ARG A 37 0.62 2.37 -10.75
N ARG A 38 -0.19 2.97 -9.87
CA ARG A 38 -1.19 2.17 -9.11
C ARG A 38 -2.52 2.89 -8.91
N ARG A 39 -3.07 3.47 -9.98
CA ARG A 39 -4.46 3.93 -9.93
C ARG A 39 -5.49 2.86 -10.34
N ASP A 40 -5.06 1.65 -10.75
CA ASP A 40 -5.98 0.55 -11.12
C ASP A 40 -5.75 -0.76 -10.34
N LEU A 41 -5.64 -0.69 -9.01
CA LEU A 41 -5.58 -1.92 -8.21
C LEU A 41 -6.70 -2.07 -7.17
N SER A 42 -7.65 -1.12 -7.12
CA SER A 42 -8.82 -1.23 -6.24
C SER A 42 -10.16 -1.34 -6.98
N GLN A 43 -10.18 -1.22 -8.31
CA GLN A 43 -11.43 -1.25 -9.10
C GLN A 43 -11.44 -2.33 -10.21
N GLU A 44 -10.29 -2.92 -10.58
CA GLU A 44 -10.20 -3.80 -11.77
C GLU A 44 -9.80 -5.28 -11.58
N PRO A 45 -9.21 -5.78 -10.47
CA PRO A 45 -8.77 -7.18 -10.47
C PRO A 45 -9.89 -8.17 -10.16
N THR A 46 -10.92 -7.78 -9.40
CA THR A 46 -12.03 -8.68 -9.03
C THR A 46 -12.96 -8.93 -10.21
N ALA A 47 -13.30 -7.89 -10.98
CA ALA A 47 -14.22 -8.02 -12.11
C ALA A 47 -13.69 -8.98 -13.19
N ARG A 48 -12.37 -8.94 -13.47
CA ARG A 48 -11.72 -9.80 -14.47
C ARG A 48 -11.54 -11.25 -14.00
N LEU A 49 -11.31 -11.46 -12.70
CA LEU A 49 -11.22 -12.81 -12.13
C LEU A 49 -12.59 -13.49 -12.11
N ASP A 50 -13.65 -12.74 -11.77
CA ASP A 50 -15.02 -13.26 -11.80
C ASP A 50 -15.45 -13.65 -13.22
N THR A 51 -15.06 -12.87 -14.24
CA THR A 51 -15.34 -13.22 -15.64
C THR A 51 -14.60 -14.49 -16.08
N MET A 52 -13.32 -14.64 -15.72
CA MET A 52 -12.54 -15.82 -16.05
C MET A 52 -13.07 -17.10 -15.37
N LEU A 53 -13.50 -16.99 -14.12
CA LEU A 53 -14.10 -18.12 -13.39
C LEU A 53 -15.46 -18.49 -13.98
N SER A 54 -16.28 -17.49 -14.32
CA SER A 54 -17.59 -17.68 -14.95
C SER A 54 -17.49 -18.33 -16.34
N GLU A 55 -16.47 -17.98 -17.11
CA GLU A 55 -16.25 -18.54 -18.46
C GLU A 55 -15.72 -19.98 -18.40
N HIS A 56 -14.90 -20.31 -17.41
CA HIS A 56 -14.44 -21.68 -17.18
C HIS A 56 -15.56 -22.59 -16.67
N ALA A 57 -16.44 -22.09 -15.80
CA ALA A 57 -17.57 -22.85 -15.26
C ALA A 57 -18.71 -23.12 -16.28
N ARG A 58 -18.65 -22.48 -17.46
CA ARG A 58 -19.65 -22.64 -18.53
C ARG A 58 -19.26 -23.69 -19.58
N ARG A 59 -18.01 -24.20 -19.55
CA ARG A 59 -17.59 -25.36 -20.35
C ARG A 59 -17.76 -26.64 -19.55
#